data_AF-A0A536DBD5-F1
#
_entry.id   AF-A0A536DBD5-F1
#
_cell.length_a   1.000
_cell.length_b   1.000
_cell.length_c   1.000
_cell.angle_alpha   90.00
_cell.angle_beta   90.00
_cell.angle_gamma   90.00
#
_symmetry.space_group_name_H-M   'P 1'
#
loop_
_entity.id
_entity.type
_entity.pdbx_description
1 polymer ?
#
loop_
_entity_poly.entity_id
_entity_poly.type
_entity_poly.pdbx_seq_one_letter_code
_entity_poly.pdbx_strand_id
1 'polypeptide(L)'
;MQTAASVAMGGLTPRVDVCELCSTGGEMLRASVLVWHPRGGAIQVAVCDRCTAAVRRLIALAGAAGSGGPAQILVRTELSPAVQDVESVVVDLVGEPTLIHEFTDPFRAADGRLYTVCVWGQGRADGTWIGWLLFVPRAGGATRRTPRETTQSNREQLYYWATGVEPAYLTGAFRRAS
;
A
#
# COMPACT_ATOMS: atom_id res chain seq x y z
N MET A 1 1.97 -26.18 -6.18
CA MET A 1 1.05 -26.70 -7.23
C MET A 1 0.05 -25.59 -7.56
N GLN A 2 0.01 -25.11 -8.80
CA GLN A 2 -0.87 -24.00 -9.20
C GLN A 2 -2.25 -24.57 -9.57
N THR A 3 -3.32 -23.97 -9.06
CA THR A 3 -4.68 -24.41 -9.37
C THR A 3 -5.56 -23.21 -9.68
N ALA A 4 -6.22 -23.23 -10.84
CA ALA A 4 -7.07 -22.14 -11.29
C ALA A 4 -8.49 -22.35 -10.75
N ALA A 5 -8.96 -21.43 -9.91
CA ALA A 5 -10.38 -21.32 -9.59
C ALA A 5 -11.02 -20.37 -10.58
N SER A 6 -12.26 -20.65 -11.00
CA SER A 6 -13.02 -19.70 -11.82
C SER A 6 -13.99 -18.93 -10.94
N VAL A 7 -14.22 -17.65 -11.25
CA VAL A 7 -15.15 -16.78 -10.52
C VAL A 7 -16.05 -16.05 -11.49
N ALA A 8 -17.34 -15.94 -11.15
CA ALA A 8 -18.31 -15.13 -11.87
C ALA A 8 -19.28 -14.43 -10.92
N MET A 9 -19.93 -13.39 -11.45
CA MET A 9 -21.02 -12.69 -10.76
C MET A 9 -22.37 -13.25 -11.21
N GLY A 10 -23.25 -13.52 -10.26
CA GLY A 10 -24.64 -13.88 -10.47
C GLY A 10 -25.59 -12.85 -9.85
N GLY A 11 -26.84 -12.85 -10.29
CA GLY A 11 -27.94 -12.16 -9.61
C GLY A 11 -28.49 -13.02 -8.46
N LEU A 12 -29.10 -12.37 -7.48
CA LEU A 12 -29.81 -13.02 -6.38
C LEU A 12 -31.12 -12.27 -6.09
N THR A 13 -32.16 -12.97 -5.64
CA THR A 13 -33.39 -12.33 -5.16
C THR A 13 -33.07 -11.40 -3.98
N PRO A 14 -33.44 -10.11 -4.05
CA PRO A 14 -33.09 -9.14 -3.01
C PRO A 14 -33.56 -9.55 -1.62
N ARG A 15 -32.66 -9.53 -0.64
CA ARG A 15 -32.98 -9.75 0.78
C ARG A 15 -32.00 -9.02 1.68
N VAL A 16 -32.42 -8.72 2.92
CA VAL A 16 -31.53 -8.18 3.95
C VAL A 16 -30.98 -9.34 4.76
N ASP A 17 -29.65 -9.48 4.80
CA ASP A 17 -28.98 -10.60 5.45
C ASP A 17 -27.50 -10.25 5.77
N VAL A 18 -26.73 -11.22 6.24
CA VAL A 18 -25.27 -11.11 6.40
C VAL A 18 -24.58 -11.37 5.06
N CYS A 19 -23.66 -10.48 4.68
CA CYS A 19 -22.81 -10.69 3.52
C CYS A 19 -21.86 -11.87 3.76
N GLU A 20 -21.92 -12.90 2.93
CA GLU A 20 -21.14 -14.13 3.10
C GLU A 20 -19.65 -13.97 2.73
N LEU A 21 -19.25 -12.80 2.20
CA LEU A 21 -17.87 -12.51 1.79
C LEU A 21 -17.13 -11.57 2.76
N CYS A 22 -17.82 -10.61 3.38
CA CYS A 22 -17.22 -9.70 4.37
C CYS A 22 -17.80 -9.83 5.79
N SER A 23 -18.76 -10.74 6.00
CA SER A 23 -19.41 -11.02 7.28
C SER A 23 -20.12 -9.82 7.93
N THR A 24 -20.37 -8.74 7.17
CA THR A 24 -21.13 -7.57 7.64
C THR A 24 -22.63 -7.86 7.56
N GLY A 25 -23.34 -7.65 8.67
CA GLY A 25 -24.79 -7.86 8.78
C GLY A 25 -25.62 -6.63 8.42
N GLY A 26 -26.90 -6.86 8.10
CA GLY A 26 -27.87 -5.78 7.81
C GLY A 26 -27.74 -5.19 6.41
N GLU A 27 -27.09 -5.90 5.49
CA GLU A 27 -26.84 -5.43 4.13
C GLU A 27 -27.93 -5.91 3.18
N MET A 28 -28.27 -5.08 2.17
CA MET A 28 -29.14 -5.51 1.07
C MET A 28 -28.33 -6.35 0.09
N LEU A 29 -28.63 -7.65 0.01
CA LEU A 29 -27.99 -8.60 -0.89
C LEU A 29 -28.83 -8.80 -2.13
N ARG A 30 -28.28 -8.45 -3.30
CA ARG A 30 -28.93 -8.60 -4.62
C ARG A 30 -28.06 -9.30 -5.66
N ALA A 31 -26.85 -9.69 -5.26
CA ALA A 31 -25.86 -10.31 -6.11
C ALA A 31 -25.25 -11.51 -5.38
N SER A 32 -24.73 -12.44 -6.17
CA SER A 32 -23.95 -13.55 -5.69
C SER A 32 -22.64 -13.67 -6.43
N VAL A 33 -21.64 -14.27 -5.77
CA VAL A 33 -20.38 -14.66 -6.40
C VAL A 33 -20.39 -16.18 -6.51
N LEU A 34 -20.12 -16.69 -7.70
CA LEU A 34 -19.95 -18.11 -7.96
C LEU A 34 -18.45 -18.41 -8.02
N VAL A 35 -18.01 -19.35 -7.19
CA VAL A 35 -16.61 -19.81 -7.16
C VAL A 35 -16.59 -21.28 -7.53
N TRP A 36 -15.99 -21.61 -8.67
CA TRP A 36 -15.77 -22.99 -9.09
C TRP A 36 -14.47 -23.50 -8.50
N HIS A 37 -14.58 -24.57 -7.71
CA HIS A 37 -13.42 -25.22 -7.13
C HIS A 37 -12.68 -26.01 -8.23
N PRO A 38 -11.34 -26.01 -8.25
CA PRO A 38 -10.61 -26.67 -9.33
C PRO A 38 -10.76 -28.20 -9.36
N ARG A 39 -11.18 -28.81 -8.23
CA ARG A 39 -11.49 -30.24 -8.12
C ARG A 39 -12.96 -30.57 -8.43
N GLY A 40 -13.73 -29.61 -8.96
CA GLY A 40 -15.16 -29.74 -9.24
C GLY A 40 -16.05 -29.14 -8.16
N GLY A 41 -17.27 -28.76 -8.55
CA GLY A 41 -18.25 -28.07 -7.70
C GLY A 41 -18.20 -26.54 -7.80
N ALA A 42 -19.31 -25.90 -7.49
CA ALA A 42 -19.44 -24.45 -7.41
C ALA A 42 -20.06 -24.05 -6.07
N ILE A 43 -19.47 -23.05 -5.42
CA ILE A 43 -20.04 -22.44 -4.22
C ILE A 43 -20.62 -21.09 -4.64
N GLN A 44 -21.89 -20.87 -4.34
CA GLN A 44 -22.54 -19.57 -4.51
C GLN A 44 -22.55 -18.87 -3.16
N VAL A 45 -22.09 -17.62 -3.13
CA VAL A 45 -22.13 -16.78 -1.93
C VAL A 45 -22.91 -15.49 -2.18
N ALA A 46 -23.83 -15.11 -1.30
CA ALA A 46 -24.60 -13.87 -1.36
C ALA A 46 -23.76 -12.70 -0.83
N VAL A 47 -23.70 -11.60 -1.58
CA VAL A 47 -22.76 -10.50 -1.31
C VAL A 47 -23.42 -9.12 -1.31
N CYS A 48 -22.91 -8.23 -0.46
CA CYS A 48 -23.33 -6.83 -0.43
C CYS A 48 -22.79 -6.06 -1.64
N ASP A 49 -23.26 -4.82 -1.83
CA ASP A 49 -22.85 -3.96 -2.94
C ASP A 49 -21.34 -3.64 -2.91
N ARG A 50 -20.74 -3.50 -1.72
CA ARG A 50 -19.29 -3.24 -1.57
C ARG A 50 -18.46 -4.43 -2.05
N CYS A 51 -18.81 -5.64 -1.62
CA CYS A 51 -18.17 -6.88 -2.07
C CYS A 51 -18.38 -7.12 -3.56
N THR A 52 -19.57 -6.82 -4.07
CA THR A 52 -19.86 -6.85 -5.52
C THR A 52 -18.92 -5.96 -6.31
N ALA A 53 -18.74 -4.71 -5.88
CA ALA A 53 -17.83 -3.78 -6.53
C ALA A 53 -16.36 -4.27 -6.46
N ALA A 54 -15.94 -4.81 -5.32
CA ALA A 54 -14.60 -5.36 -5.13
C ALA A 54 -14.33 -6.53 -6.09
N VAL A 55 -15.22 -7.51 -6.17
CA VAL A 55 -15.06 -8.69 -7.04
C VAL A 55 -15.08 -8.30 -8.53
N ARG A 56 -15.93 -7.35 -8.93
CA ARG A 56 -15.92 -6.82 -10.30
C ARG A 56 -14.58 -6.20 -10.69
N ARG A 57 -13.93 -5.48 -9.77
CA ARG A 57 -12.59 -4.92 -10.00
C ARG A 57 -11.55 -6.02 -10.19
N LEU A 58 -11.60 -7.08 -9.38
CA LEU A 58 -10.71 -8.24 -9.54
C LEU A 58 -10.92 -8.96 -10.88
N ILE A 59 -12.18 -9.16 -11.29
CA ILE A 59 -12.54 -9.76 -12.59
C ILE A 59 -12.00 -8.91 -13.76
N ALA A 60 -12.13 -7.58 -13.67
CA ALA A 60 -11.60 -6.67 -14.68
C ALA A 60 -10.07 -6.73 -14.77
N LEU A 61 -9.38 -6.74 -13.62
CA LEU A 61 -7.91 -6.87 -13.55
C LEU A 61 -7.42 -8.22 -14.10
N ALA A 62 -8.21 -9.28 -13.97
CA ALA A 62 -7.90 -10.60 -14.53
C ALA A 62 -8.05 -10.65 -16.08
N GLY A 63 -8.43 -9.56 -16.75
CA GLY A 63 -8.54 -9.50 -18.21
C GLY A 63 -9.78 -10.18 -18.79
N ALA A 64 -10.75 -10.57 -17.96
CA ALA A 64 -11.96 -11.29 -18.40
C ALA A 64 -13.01 -10.38 -19.08
N ALA A 65 -12.72 -9.10 -19.29
CA ALA A 65 -13.67 -8.12 -19.84
C ALA A 65 -14.06 -8.36 -21.32
N GLY A 66 -13.50 -9.36 -22.00
CA GLY A 66 -13.73 -9.58 -23.44
C GLY A 66 -14.13 -10.99 -23.90
N SER A 67 -14.08 -12.04 -23.06
CA SER A 67 -14.19 -13.42 -23.55
C SER A 67 -15.52 -14.15 -23.27
N GLY A 68 -16.49 -13.52 -22.59
CA GLY A 68 -17.79 -14.12 -22.29
C GLY A 68 -17.77 -15.33 -21.34
N GLY A 69 -16.59 -15.76 -20.90
CA GLY A 69 -16.38 -16.85 -19.93
C GLY A 69 -16.09 -16.33 -18.51
N PRO A 70 -16.14 -17.22 -17.49
CA PRO A 70 -15.82 -16.85 -16.12
C PRO A 70 -14.35 -16.44 -15.99
N ALA A 71 -14.06 -15.49 -15.12
CA ALA A 71 -12.70 -15.04 -14.86
C ALA A 71 -11.91 -16.16 -14.16
N GLN A 72 -10.69 -16.41 -14.59
CA GLN A 72 -9.82 -17.38 -13.95
C GLN A 72 -8.87 -16.67 -12.98
N ILE A 73 -8.90 -17.09 -11.73
CA ILE A 73 -7.99 -16.64 -10.68
C ILE A 73 -7.07 -17.79 -10.36
N LEU A 74 -5.77 -17.58 -10.61
CA LEU A 74 -4.73 -18.52 -10.21
C LEU A 74 -4.49 -18.39 -8.71
N VAL A 75 -4.92 -19.39 -7.92
CA VAL A 75 -4.67 -19.38 -6.48
C VAL A 75 -3.32 -20.05 -6.22
N ARG A 76 -2.37 -19.26 -5.72
CA ARG A 76 -1.08 -19.75 -5.23
C ARG A 76 -1.11 -19.80 -3.71
N THR A 77 -1.02 -21.00 -3.14
CA THR A 77 -0.95 -21.21 -1.68
C THR A 77 0.43 -20.84 -1.12
N GLU A 78 1.44 -20.79 -1.98
CA GLU A 78 2.79 -20.33 -1.67
C GLU A 78 3.01 -19.01 -2.39
N LEU A 79 3.13 -17.93 -1.61
CA LEU A 79 3.67 -16.67 -2.08
C LEU A 79 5.06 -16.97 -2.67
N SER A 80 5.26 -16.60 -3.94
CA SER A 80 6.62 -16.69 -4.49
C SER A 80 7.52 -15.77 -3.66
N PRO A 81 8.74 -16.20 -3.27
CA PRO A 81 9.69 -15.30 -2.60
C PRO A 81 10.03 -14.06 -3.45
N ALA A 82 9.71 -14.06 -4.75
CA ALA A 82 9.84 -12.89 -5.62
C ALA A 82 8.72 -11.83 -5.45
N VAL A 83 7.74 -12.03 -4.57
CA VAL A 83 6.67 -11.03 -4.27
C VAL A 83 7.04 -10.15 -3.07
N GLN A 84 8.27 -10.23 -2.55
CA GLN A 84 8.73 -9.42 -1.43
C GLN A 84 8.81 -7.90 -1.73
N ASP A 85 8.65 -7.49 -2.99
CA ASP A 85 8.60 -6.07 -3.41
C ASP A 85 7.17 -5.54 -3.66
N VAL A 86 6.11 -6.27 -3.28
CA VAL A 86 4.79 -5.65 -3.16
C VAL A 86 4.66 -5.15 -1.73
N GLU A 87 5.16 -3.95 -1.47
CA GLU A 87 4.86 -3.21 -0.25
C GLU A 87 3.34 -3.19 -0.10
N SER A 88 2.84 -3.93 0.89
CA SER A 88 1.45 -3.88 1.32
C SER A 88 1.21 -2.46 1.85
N VAL A 89 0.89 -1.53 0.96
CA VAL A 89 0.54 -0.18 1.33
C VAL A 89 -0.90 -0.18 1.85
N VAL A 90 -1.07 -0.63 3.10
CA VAL A 90 -2.06 0.02 3.96
C VAL A 90 -1.46 1.39 4.26
N VAL A 91 -1.89 2.41 3.50
CA VAL A 91 -1.49 3.80 3.75
C VAL A 91 -2.19 4.22 5.05
N ASP A 92 -1.66 3.80 6.20
CA ASP A 92 -2.08 4.30 7.52
C ASP A 92 -1.63 5.76 7.73
N LEU A 93 -1.24 6.49 6.67
CA LEU A 93 -0.77 7.86 6.78
C LEU A 93 -1.96 8.82 6.88
N VAL A 94 -1.88 9.76 7.81
CA VAL A 94 -2.91 10.75 8.09
C VAL A 94 -2.31 12.15 8.02
N GLY A 95 -3.04 13.07 7.38
CA GLY A 95 -2.58 14.44 7.13
C GLY A 95 -1.59 14.53 5.97
N GLU A 96 -1.18 15.76 5.66
CA GLU A 96 -0.15 16.01 4.64
C GLU A 96 1.26 15.87 5.22
N PRO A 97 2.26 15.42 4.44
CA PRO A 97 3.66 15.54 4.82
C PRO A 97 4.00 16.98 5.19
N THR A 98 4.72 17.16 6.28
CA THR A 98 5.21 18.47 6.73
C THR A 98 6.72 18.47 6.89
N LEU A 99 7.33 19.61 6.61
CA LEU A 99 8.71 19.86 6.99
C LEU A 99 8.81 19.84 8.53
N ILE A 100 9.75 19.07 9.04
CA ILE A 100 10.03 18.94 10.48
C ILE A 100 11.29 19.74 10.82
N HIS A 101 12.35 19.58 10.03
CA HIS A 101 13.63 20.23 10.27
C HIS A 101 14.36 20.43 8.94
N GLU A 102 15.08 21.53 8.81
CA GLU A 102 15.98 21.78 7.69
C GLU A 102 17.39 22.00 8.23
N PHE A 103 18.37 21.31 7.66
CA PHE A 103 19.77 21.46 8.05
C PHE A 103 20.34 22.73 7.41
N THR A 104 20.92 23.60 8.24
CA THR A 104 21.56 24.84 7.78
C THR A 104 22.81 24.55 6.95
N ASP A 105 23.63 23.59 7.41
CA ASP A 105 24.87 23.23 6.74
C ASP A 105 24.60 22.33 5.53
N PRO A 106 25.15 22.65 4.34
CA PRO A 106 24.98 21.80 3.17
C PRO A 106 25.67 20.45 3.37
N PHE A 107 24.97 19.38 2.97
CA PHE A 107 25.58 18.07 2.84
C PHE A 107 26.36 17.97 1.53
N ARG A 108 27.64 17.59 1.61
CA ARG A 108 28.49 17.33 0.45
C ARG A 108 28.56 15.83 0.18
N ALA A 109 28.01 15.39 -0.95
CA ALA A 109 28.08 14.01 -1.39
C ALA A 109 29.49 13.63 -1.88
N ALA A 110 29.74 12.33 -2.04
CA ALA A 110 31.03 11.79 -2.46
C ALA A 110 31.45 12.25 -3.88
N ASP A 111 30.49 12.58 -4.74
CA ASP A 111 30.70 13.16 -6.07
C ASP A 111 31.02 14.67 -6.02
N GLY A 112 31.06 15.28 -4.82
CA GLY A 112 31.30 16.69 -4.60
C GLY A 112 30.06 17.58 -4.69
N ARG A 113 28.88 17.02 -5.02
CA ARG A 113 27.63 17.79 -5.16
C ARG A 113 27.07 18.18 -3.80
N LEU A 114 26.57 19.41 -3.71
CA LEU A 114 26.00 19.98 -2.49
C LEU A 114 24.48 19.83 -2.47
N TYR A 115 23.95 19.42 -1.32
CA TYR A 115 22.53 19.24 -1.07
C TYR A 115 22.11 20.01 0.17
N THR A 116 20.94 20.64 0.12
CA THR A 116 20.20 21.01 1.33
C THR A 116 19.45 19.77 1.80
N VAL A 117 19.55 19.47 3.10
CA VAL A 117 18.89 18.30 3.69
C VAL A 117 17.67 18.77 4.47
N CYS A 118 16.53 18.13 4.22
CA CYS A 118 15.29 18.37 4.95
C CYS A 118 14.80 17.07 5.58
N VAL A 119 14.36 17.13 6.83
CA VAL A 119 13.56 16.09 7.47
C VAL A 119 12.10 16.40 7.26
N TRP A 120 11.39 15.47 6.64
CA TRP A 120 9.95 15.50 6.48
C TRP A 120 9.29 14.43 7.34
N GLY A 121 8.05 14.67 7.75
CA GLY A 121 7.29 13.70 8.51
C GLY A 121 5.80 13.75 8.22
N GLN A 122 5.12 12.64 8.52
CA GLN A 122 3.68 12.49 8.36
C GLN A 122 3.12 11.61 9.49
N GLY A 123 1.93 11.96 9.95
CA GLY A 123 1.23 11.21 10.98
C GLY A 123 0.69 9.88 10.46
N ARG A 124 0.39 8.97 11.39
CA ARG A 124 -0.25 7.69 11.15
C ARG A 124 -1.57 7.56 11.89
N ALA A 125 -2.44 6.66 11.43
CA ALA A 125 -3.74 6.38 12.04
C ALA A 125 -3.61 5.82 13.47
N ASP A 126 -2.48 5.19 13.80
CA ASP A 126 -2.13 4.71 15.14
C ASP A 126 -1.62 5.82 16.09
N GLY A 127 -1.57 7.08 15.63
CA GLY A 127 -1.09 8.23 16.38
C GLY A 127 0.43 8.45 16.33
N THR A 128 1.20 7.51 15.75
CA THR A 128 2.65 7.66 15.58
C THR A 128 2.99 8.53 14.37
N TRP A 129 4.26 8.93 14.28
CA TRP A 129 4.80 9.78 13.21
C TRP A 129 5.99 9.11 12.55
N ILE A 130 6.00 9.10 11.22
CA ILE A 130 7.16 8.63 10.45
C ILE A 130 8.00 9.80 9.98
N GLY A 131 9.31 9.58 9.85
CA GLY A 131 10.27 10.56 9.32
C GLY A 131 11.08 10.01 8.14
N TRP A 132 11.40 10.88 7.19
CA TRP A 132 12.36 10.60 6.11
C TRP A 132 13.18 11.84 5.77
N LEU A 133 14.30 11.62 5.07
CA LEU A 133 15.22 12.66 4.63
C LEU A 133 15.02 12.96 3.14
N LEU A 134 15.15 14.24 2.81
CA LEU A 134 15.10 14.75 1.45
C LEU A 134 16.41 15.50 1.17
N PHE A 135 17.11 15.09 0.12
CA PHE A 135 18.34 15.72 -0.34
C PHE A 135 18.04 16.54 -1.60
N VAL A 136 17.92 17.85 -1.43
CA VAL A 136 17.60 18.78 -2.51
C VAL A 136 18.91 19.36 -3.08
N PRO A 137 19.26 19.07 -4.34
CA PRO A 137 20.53 19.53 -4.90
C PRO A 137 20.55 21.05 -5.09
N ARG A 138 21.62 21.71 -4.63
CA ARG A 138 21.76 23.18 -4.74
C ARG A 138 22.02 23.68 -6.16
N ALA A 139 22.65 22.85 -6.99
CA ALA A 139 23.00 23.19 -8.37
C ALA A 139 21.98 22.63 -9.41
N GLY A 140 20.72 22.45 -9.01
CA GLY A 140 19.67 21.82 -9.82
C GLY A 140 19.78 20.29 -9.86
N GLY A 141 18.84 19.59 -10.49
CA GLY A 141 18.80 18.11 -10.58
C GLY A 141 17.68 17.47 -9.77
N ALA A 142 17.65 16.13 -9.76
CA ALA A 142 16.63 15.37 -9.04
C ALA A 142 16.88 15.39 -7.53
N THR A 143 15.84 15.73 -6.79
CA THR A 143 15.81 15.57 -5.33
C THR A 143 15.79 14.08 -5.00
N ARG A 144 16.61 13.67 -4.03
CA ARG A 144 16.68 12.26 -3.60
C ARG A 144 15.95 12.11 -2.26
N ARG A 145 15.12 11.09 -2.13
CA ARG A 145 14.35 10.83 -0.91
C ARG A 145 14.74 9.49 -0.30
N THR A 146 14.92 9.44 1.01
CA THR A 146 15.11 8.15 1.70
C THR A 146 13.78 7.43 1.90
N PRO A 147 13.80 6.11 2.12
CA PRO A 147 12.71 5.43 2.81
C PRO A 147 12.47 6.02 4.22
N ARG A 148 11.50 5.46 4.95
CA ARG A 148 11.28 5.78 6.37
C ARG A 148 12.57 5.55 7.16
N GLU A 149 13.07 6.61 7.79
CA GLU A 149 14.25 6.57 8.67
C GLU A 149 13.87 6.26 10.12
N THR A 150 12.68 6.68 10.55
CA THR A 150 12.26 6.50 11.93
C THR A 150 10.74 6.46 12.10
N THR A 151 10.29 5.97 13.26
CA THR A 151 8.92 6.08 13.75
C THR A 151 8.97 6.56 15.19
N GLN A 152 8.18 7.58 15.47
CA GLN A 152 8.20 8.32 16.73
C GLN A 152 6.78 8.41 17.27
N SER A 153 6.63 8.51 18.59
CA SER A 153 5.31 8.48 19.22
C SER A 153 4.46 9.72 18.91
N ASN A 154 5.09 10.84 18.53
CA ASN A 154 4.44 12.08 18.13
C ASN A 154 5.40 12.95 17.28
N ARG A 155 4.90 14.09 16.81
CA ARG A 155 5.64 15.04 15.98
C ARG A 155 6.82 15.67 16.72
N GLU A 156 6.68 15.95 18.02
CA GLU A 156 7.71 16.57 18.84
C GLU A 156 8.93 15.64 19.02
N GLN A 157 8.70 14.34 19.22
CA GLN A 157 9.77 13.34 19.25
C GLN A 157 10.44 13.17 17.89
N LEU A 158 9.69 13.30 16.79
CA LEU A 158 10.26 13.33 15.45
C LEU A 158 11.15 14.55 15.23
N TYR A 159 10.75 15.72 15.72
CA TYR A 159 11.60 16.91 15.70
C TYR A 159 12.88 16.72 16.54
N TYR A 160 12.75 16.16 17.74
CA TYR A 160 13.89 15.88 18.60
C TYR A 160 14.89 14.92 17.91
N TRP A 161 14.39 13.82 17.34
CA TRP A 161 15.20 12.90 16.53
C TRP A 161 15.89 13.65 15.38
N ALA A 162 15.16 14.49 14.64
CA ALA A 162 15.69 15.23 13.50
C ALA A 162 16.87 16.13 13.89
N THR A 163 16.79 16.81 15.03
CA THR A 163 17.87 17.66 15.55
C THR A 163 19.09 16.88 16.06
N GLY A 164 18.92 15.58 16.37
CA GLY A 164 20.00 14.69 16.79
C GLY A 164 20.69 13.93 15.65
N VAL A 165 20.28 14.15 14.39
CA VAL A 165 20.89 13.48 13.24
C VAL A 165 22.27 14.09 12.94
N GLU A 166 23.31 13.28 13.08
CA GLU A 166 24.69 13.70 12.85
C GLU A 166 25.10 13.64 11.37
N PRO A 167 26.14 14.40 10.95
CA PRO A 167 26.63 14.37 9.56
C PRO A 167 27.02 12.98 9.04
N ALA A 168 27.56 12.12 9.92
CA ALA A 168 27.90 10.74 9.55
C ALA A 168 26.66 9.92 9.15
N TYR A 169 25.53 10.16 9.82
CA TYR A 169 24.25 9.51 9.50
C TYR A 169 23.76 9.91 8.10
N LEU A 170 23.87 11.20 7.74
CA LEU A 170 23.48 11.72 6.43
C LEU A 170 24.22 11.02 5.27
N THR A 171 25.49 10.67 5.49
CA THR A 171 26.28 9.94 4.48
C THR A 171 25.70 8.55 4.21
N GLY A 172 25.32 7.82 5.25
CA GLY A 172 24.65 6.52 5.11
C GLY A 172 23.26 6.64 4.50
N ALA A 173 22.48 7.63 4.93
CA ALA A 173 21.14 7.91 4.42
C ALA A 173 21.15 8.25 2.92
N PHE A 174 22.10 9.08 2.47
CA PHE A 174 22.24 9.46 1.05
C PHE A 174 22.50 8.26 0.13
N ARG A 175 23.14 7.20 0.64
CA ARG A 175 23.35 5.96 -0.13
C ARG A 175 22.07 5.16 -0.34
N ARG A 176 21.09 5.30 0.55
CA ARG A 176 19.78 4.63 0.47
C ARG A 176 18.72 5.46 -0.26
N ALA A 177 18.96 6.75 -0.46
CA ALA A 177 18.01 7.64 -1.12
C ALA A 177 17.88 7.32 -2.62
N SER A 178 16.67 7.42 -3.17
CA SER A 178 16.39 7.29 -4.61
C SER A 178 15.93 8.62 -5.18
#